data_AF-A0A953DCE4-F1
#
_entry.id   AF-A0A953DCE4-F1
#
_cell.length_a   1.000
_cell.length_b   1.000
_cell.length_c   1.000
_cell.angle_alpha   90.00
_cell.angle_beta   90.00
_cell.angle_gamma   90.00
#
_symmetry.space_group_name_H-M   'P 1'
#
loop_
_entity.id
_entity.type
_entity.pdbx_description
1 polymer ?
#
loop_
_entity_poly.entity_id
_entity_poly.type
_entity_poly.pdbx_seq_one_letter_code
_entity_poly.pdbx_strand_id
1 'polypeptide(L)'
;MEQLGLMFRQVRTRRDPRADERLLIEQLRDKTGWVASSTLEAALQWDDRKVRRVASASDFVIGRIGTIGYKYIRNATPDEIEHFKNARLSSAKAQIRDALRKVRVWHSGKVFEG
;
A
#
# COMPACT_ATOMS: atom_id res chain seq x y z
N MET A 1 -40.33 -20.18 -20.74
CA MET A 1 -40.19 -18.99 -19.86
C MET A 1 -40.19 -19.51 -18.44
N GLU A 2 -39.00 -19.59 -17.83
CA GLU A 2 -38.67 -19.84 -16.39
C GLU A 2 -37.21 -20.33 -16.38
N GLN A 3 -36.23 -19.43 -16.37
CA GLN A 3 -35.50 -18.96 -15.17
C GLN A 3 -35.08 -20.09 -14.23
N LEU A 4 -33.76 -20.30 -14.12
CA LEU A 4 -33.00 -20.82 -12.96
C LEU A 4 -31.52 -20.86 -13.43
N GLY A 5 -30.74 -19.79 -13.40
CA GLY A 5 -30.64 -18.83 -12.30
C GLY A 5 -29.77 -19.38 -11.15
N LEU A 6 -28.99 -20.45 -11.37
CA LEU A 6 -28.11 -21.01 -10.34
C LEU A 6 -26.83 -21.54 -10.99
N MET A 7 -25.78 -20.71 -11.02
CA MET A 7 -24.39 -21.17 -10.84
C MET A 7 -23.34 -20.06 -10.77
N PHE A 8 -23.71 -18.82 -10.43
CA PHE A 8 -22.76 -17.91 -9.78
C PHE A 8 -22.57 -18.35 -8.34
N ARG A 9 -21.92 -19.51 -8.18
CA ARG A 9 -21.30 -19.91 -6.93
C ARG A 9 -20.30 -18.80 -6.65
N GLN A 10 -20.67 -17.89 -5.75
CA GLN A 10 -19.72 -17.02 -5.08
C GLN A 10 -18.70 -17.93 -4.40
N VAL A 11 -17.69 -18.30 -5.18
CA VAL A 11 -16.43 -18.80 -4.66
C VAL A 11 -15.85 -17.59 -3.95
N ARG A 12 -16.26 -17.41 -2.70
CA ARG A 12 -15.41 -16.76 -1.70
C ARG A 12 -14.21 -17.69 -1.51
N THR A 13 -13.36 -17.78 -2.53
CA THR A 13 -12.01 -18.28 -2.38
C THR A 13 -11.45 -17.44 -1.24
N ARG A 14 -10.99 -18.11 -0.18
CA ARG A 14 -10.00 -17.51 0.71
C ARG A 14 -8.92 -16.97 -0.24
N ARG A 15 -8.91 -15.66 -0.45
CA ARG A 15 -7.92 -15.01 -1.32
C ARG A 15 -6.57 -15.31 -0.69
N ASP A 16 -5.79 -16.16 -1.34
CA ASP A 16 -4.41 -16.42 -0.98
C ASP A 16 -3.68 -15.06 -1.04
N PRO A 17 -3.16 -14.55 0.09
CA PRO A 17 -2.42 -13.28 0.11
C PRO A 17 -1.30 -13.24 -0.93
N ARG A 18 -0.71 -14.41 -1.25
CA ARG A 18 0.33 -14.55 -2.27
C ARG A 18 -0.20 -14.44 -3.70
N ALA A 19 -1.48 -14.70 -3.94
CA ALA A 19 -2.09 -14.51 -5.25
C ALA A 19 -2.30 -13.01 -5.56
N ASP A 20 -2.81 -12.26 -4.58
CA ASP A 20 -2.94 -10.80 -4.72
C ASP A 20 -1.55 -10.14 -4.89
N GLU A 21 -0.55 -10.55 -4.11
CA GLU A 21 0.83 -10.05 -4.27
C GLU A 21 1.38 -10.28 -5.69
N ARG A 22 1.20 -11.49 -6.25
CA ARG A 22 1.65 -11.82 -7.61
C ARG A 22 1.00 -10.93 -8.67
N LEU A 23 -0.32 -10.72 -8.58
CA LEU A 23 -1.03 -9.81 -9.50
C LEU A 23 -0.49 -8.38 -9.40
N LEU A 24 -0.20 -7.91 -8.20
CA LEU A 24 0.38 -6.58 -8.02
C LEU A 24 1.79 -6.47 -8.60
N ILE A 25 2.62 -7.51 -8.42
CA ILE A 25 3.96 -7.58 -9.04
C ILE A 25 3.84 -7.57 -10.57
N GLU A 26 2.90 -8.32 -11.15
CA GLU A 26 2.67 -8.34 -12.60
C GLU A 26 2.32 -6.97 -13.17
N GLN A 27 1.60 -6.13 -12.43
CA GLN A 27 1.33 -4.75 -12.88
C GLN A 27 2.56 -3.82 -12.79
N LEU A 28 3.53 -4.16 -11.94
CA LEU A 28 4.70 -3.33 -11.65
C LEU A 28 5.99 -3.81 -12.34
N ARG A 29 6.07 -5.08 -12.76
CA ARG A 29 7.31 -5.75 -13.19
C ARG A 29 8.01 -5.15 -14.41
N ASP A 30 7.29 -4.42 -15.25
CA ASP A 30 7.86 -3.83 -16.46
C ASP A 30 7.77 -2.29 -16.42
N LYS A 31 7.47 -1.72 -15.25
CA LYS A 31 7.35 -0.28 -15.04
C LYS A 31 8.70 0.28 -14.58
N THR A 32 9.18 1.28 -15.32
CA THR A 32 10.46 1.96 -15.04
C THR A 32 10.37 2.94 -13.88
N GLY A 33 9.20 3.49 -13.59
CA GLY A 33 8.97 4.44 -12.50
C GLY A 33 8.04 3.92 -11.40
N TRP A 34 7.77 4.79 -10.43
CA TRP A 34 6.73 4.58 -9.42
C TRP A 34 5.34 4.71 -10.05
N VAL A 35 4.44 3.82 -9.66
CA VAL A 35 3.08 3.73 -10.21
C VAL A 35 2.07 4.23 -9.18
N ALA A 36 1.26 5.21 -9.58
CA ALA A 36 0.23 5.78 -8.71
C ALA A 36 -0.84 4.75 -8.32
N SER A 37 -1.48 4.93 -7.15
CA SER A 37 -2.58 4.06 -6.71
C SER A 37 -3.70 4.03 -7.74
N SER A 38 -4.11 5.18 -8.27
CA SER A 38 -5.20 5.28 -9.26
C SER A 38 -4.97 4.41 -10.51
N THR A 39 -3.72 4.27 -10.96
CA THR A 39 -3.36 3.39 -12.07
C THR A 39 -3.56 1.92 -11.71
N LEU A 40 -3.20 1.53 -10.48
CA LEU A 40 -3.36 0.16 -9.99
C LEU A 40 -4.84 -0.16 -9.68
N GLU A 41 -5.60 0.80 -9.19
CA GLU A 41 -7.03 0.70 -8.97
C GLU A 41 -7.77 0.41 -10.29
N ALA A 42 -7.42 1.15 -11.35
CA ALA A 42 -7.98 0.93 -12.68
C ALA A 42 -7.62 -0.45 -13.25
N ALA A 43 -6.36 -0.88 -13.10
CA ALA A 43 -5.88 -2.15 -13.67
C ALA A 43 -6.38 -3.39 -12.92
N LEU A 44 -6.44 -3.33 -11.58
CA LEU A 44 -6.77 -4.47 -10.73
C LEU A 44 -8.21 -4.46 -10.21
N GLN A 45 -8.94 -3.36 -10.42
CA GLN A 45 -10.26 -3.10 -9.82
C GLN A 45 -10.20 -3.21 -8.28
N TRP A 46 -9.11 -2.72 -7.70
CA TRP A 46 -8.91 -2.66 -6.25
C TRP A 46 -9.12 -1.23 -5.77
N ASP A 47 -9.40 -1.06 -4.48
CA ASP A 47 -9.33 0.25 -3.83
C ASP A 47 -7.90 0.50 -3.30
N ASP A 48 -7.54 1.77 -3.03
CA ASP A 48 -6.23 2.13 -2.43
C ASP A 48 -5.95 1.33 -1.15
N ARG A 49 -6.99 1.09 -0.35
CA ARG A 49 -6.86 0.36 0.92
C ARG A 49 -6.36 -1.07 0.70
N LYS A 50 -6.85 -1.77 -0.33
CA LYS A 50 -6.40 -3.11 -0.69
C LYS A 50 -4.99 -3.07 -1.27
N VAL A 51 -4.70 -2.17 -2.21
CA VAL A 51 -3.34 -2.05 -2.79
C VAL A 51 -2.31 -1.83 -1.68
N ARG A 52 -2.60 -0.90 -0.76
CA ARG A 52 -1.78 -0.62 0.41
C ARG A 52 -1.58 -1.83 1.31
N ARG A 53 -2.66 -2.57 1.61
CA ARG A 53 -2.59 -3.77 2.46
C ARG A 53 -1.74 -4.86 1.84
N VAL A 54 -1.87 -5.11 0.54
CA VAL A 54 -1.09 -6.11 -0.19
C VAL A 54 0.39 -5.71 -0.21
N ALA A 55 0.70 -4.46 -0.58
CA ALA A 55 2.08 -3.96 -0.58
C ALA A 55 2.72 -3.97 0.82
N SER A 56 1.96 -3.69 1.88
CA SER A 56 2.46 -3.77 3.26
C SER A 56 2.74 -5.21 3.74
N ALA A 57 2.08 -6.21 3.14
CA ALA A 57 2.26 -7.61 3.48
C ALA A 57 3.34 -8.32 2.64
N SER A 58 3.88 -7.67 1.60
CA SER A 58 4.78 -8.27 0.62
C SER A 58 6.24 -8.29 1.05
N ASP A 59 6.57 -8.33 2.35
CA ASP A 59 7.96 -8.38 2.87
C ASP A 59 9.01 -7.53 2.11
N PHE A 60 8.68 -6.28 1.81
CA PHE A 60 9.52 -5.32 1.04
C PHE A 60 9.77 -5.65 -0.44
N VAL A 61 9.12 -6.66 -1.01
CA VAL A 61 9.10 -6.92 -2.45
C VAL A 61 8.51 -5.72 -3.21
N ILE A 62 7.54 -5.03 -2.61
CA ILE A 62 6.86 -3.86 -3.17
C ILE A 62 7.15 -2.64 -2.28
N GLY A 63 7.80 -1.64 -2.89
CA GLY A 63 8.05 -0.35 -2.28
C GLY A 63 6.81 0.53 -2.33
N ARG A 64 6.66 1.39 -1.32
CA ARG A 64 5.60 2.41 -1.26
C ARG A 64 6.15 3.74 -0.75
N ILE A 65 6.10 4.78 -1.55
CA ILE A 65 6.40 6.16 -1.12
C ILE A 65 5.12 6.97 -1.14
N GLY A 66 4.53 7.18 0.05
CA GLY A 66 3.45 8.16 0.27
C GLY A 66 2.46 8.27 -0.89
N THR A 67 2.42 9.46 -1.51
CA THR A 67 1.60 9.81 -2.68
C THR A 67 2.27 9.50 -4.03
N ILE A 68 3.59 9.25 -4.06
CA ILE A 68 4.35 8.96 -5.28
C ILE A 68 3.95 7.59 -5.85
N GLY A 69 3.58 6.64 -4.97
CA GLY A 69 2.95 5.40 -5.38
C GLY A 69 3.75 4.16 -5.00
N TYR A 70 3.71 3.15 -5.88
CA TYR A 70 4.18 1.79 -5.65
C TYR A 70 5.21 1.37 -6.69
N LYS A 71 6.19 0.56 -6.30
CA LYS A 71 7.21 0.04 -7.21
C LYS A 71 7.64 -1.36 -6.84
N TYR A 72 7.90 -2.20 -7.84
CA TYR A 72 8.57 -3.48 -7.61
C TYR A 72 10.05 -3.23 -7.34
N ILE A 73 10.51 -3.53 -6.12
CA ILE A 73 11.84 -3.12 -5.62
C ILE A 73 12.98 -3.69 -6.47
N ARG A 74 12.79 -4.87 -7.08
CA ARG A 74 13.78 -5.48 -7.97
C ARG A 74 14.13 -4.62 -9.19
N ASN A 75 13.24 -3.72 -9.60
CA ASN A 75 13.45 -2.83 -10.74
C ASN A 75 13.84 -1.41 -10.33
N ALA A 76 14.03 -1.16 -9.04
CA ALA A 76 14.42 0.16 -8.56
C ALA A 76 15.92 0.37 -8.80
N THR A 77 16.27 1.57 -9.27
CA THR A 77 17.67 1.98 -9.36
C THR A 77 18.25 2.24 -7.96
N PRO A 78 19.58 2.27 -7.79
CA PRO A 78 20.20 2.63 -6.52
C PRO A 78 19.70 3.97 -5.96
N ASP A 79 19.57 4.98 -6.82
CA ASP A 79 19.11 6.31 -6.43
C ASP A 79 17.66 6.29 -5.93
N GLU A 80 16.78 5.51 -6.57
CA GLU A 80 15.40 5.35 -6.15
C GLU A 80 15.29 4.62 -4.80
N ILE A 81 16.16 3.64 -4.56
CA ILE A 81 16.22 2.92 -3.29
C ILE A 81 16.73 3.83 -2.18
N GLU A 82 17.76 4.63 -2.45
CA GLU A 82 18.26 5.61 -1.51
C GLU A 82 17.19 6.66 -1.18
N HIS A 83 16.50 7.17 -2.20
CA HIS A 83 15.40 8.10 -2.02
C HIS A 83 14.26 7.48 -1.19
N PHE A 84 13.85 6.24 -1.51
CA PHE A 84 12.84 5.49 -0.75
C PHE A 84 13.24 5.32 0.72
N LYS A 85 14.49 4.93 0.99
CA LYS A 85 15.04 4.77 2.35
C LYS A 85 14.97 6.09 3.12
N ASN A 86 15.42 7.17 2.50
CA ASN A 86 15.44 8.50 3.12
C ASN A 86 14.02 9.01 3.42
N ALA A 87 13.09 8.84 2.47
CA ALA A 87 11.68 9.18 2.65
C ALA A 87 11.04 8.38 3.80
N ARG A 88 11.30 7.06 3.88
CA ARG A 88 10.81 6.20 4.96
C ARG A 88 11.36 6.61 6.32
N LEU A 89 12.66 6.91 6.41
CA LEU A 89 13.31 7.34 7.65
C LEU A 89 12.73 8.69 8.12
N SER A 90 12.55 9.64 7.19
CA SER A 90 11.94 10.93 7.48
C SER A 90 10.51 10.78 8.01
N SER A 91 9.71 9.93 7.34
CA SER A 91 8.35 9.62 7.77
C SER A 91 8.30 8.97 9.16
N ALA A 92 9.20 8.03 9.45
CA ALA A 92 9.29 7.39 10.77
C ALA A 92 9.62 8.40 11.88
N LYS A 93 10.60 9.29 11.64
CA LYS A 93 10.95 10.37 12.58
C LYS A 93 9.76 11.30 12.86
N ALA A 94 9.00 11.65 11.83
CA ALA A 94 7.81 12.49 11.97
C ALA A 94 6.72 11.79 12.80
N GLN A 95 6.47 10.50 12.57
CA GLN A 95 5.49 9.72 13.33
C GLN A 95 5.88 9.57 14.80
N ILE A 96 7.15 9.29 15.10
CA ILE A 96 7.65 9.22 16.48
C ILE A 96 7.46 10.56 17.19
N ARG A 97 7.80 11.68 16.53
CA ARG A 97 7.64 13.01 17.10
C ARG A 97 6.17 13.35 17.38
N ASP A 98 5.28 13.02 16.46
CA ASP A 98 3.84 13.23 16.62
C ASP A 98 3.28 12.40 17.79
N ALA A 99 3.67 11.13 17.89
CA ALA A 99 3.29 10.27 19.01
C ALA A 99 3.76 10.83 20.36
N LEU A 100 5.02 11.27 20.47
CA LEU A 100 5.54 11.90 21.68
C LEU A 100 4.81 13.19 22.04
N ARG A 101 4.44 14.01 21.04
CA ARG A 101 3.64 15.22 21.27
C ARG A 101 2.27 14.89 21.84
N LYS A 102 1.58 13.89 21.29
CA LYS A 102 0.27 13.43 21.77
C LYS A 102 0.33 12.91 23.21
N VAL A 103 1.35 12.11 23.53
CA VAL A 103 1.60 11.64 24.90
C VAL A 103 1.81 12.81 25.86
N ARG A 104 2.63 13.80 25.48
CA ARG A 104 2.86 15.00 26.30
C ARG A 104 1.58 15.79 26.54
N VAL A 105 0.76 15.97 25.50
CA VAL A 105 -0.52 16.67 25.57
C VAL A 105 -1.46 15.94 26.53
N TRP A 106 -1.62 14.64 26.36
CA TRP A 106 -2.46 13.79 27.21
C TRP A 106 -2.07 13.90 28.69
N HIS A 107 -0.77 13.79 29.01
CA HIS A 107 -0.27 13.96 30.38
C HIS A 107 -0.42 15.38 30.93
N SER A 108 -0.44 16.41 30.07
CA SER A 108 -0.52 17.81 30.49
C SER A 108 -1.94 18.30 30.78
N GLY A 109 -2.98 17.50 30.51
CA GLY A 109 -4.38 17.89 30.67
C GLY A 109 -4.87 18.99 29.72
N LYS A 110 -4.00 19.50 28.83
CA LYS A 110 -4.38 20.48 27.80
C LYS A 110 -5.14 19.76 26.69
N VAL A 111 -6.45 20.02 26.60
CA VAL A 111 -7.23 19.61 25.43
C VAL A 111 -6.71 20.43 24.24
N PHE A 112 -6.33 19.75 23.15
CA PHE A 112 -6.02 20.41 21.89
C PHE A 112 -7.35 20.82 21.26
N GLU A 113 -7.74 22.08 21.40
CA GLU A 113 -8.74 22.69 20.51
C GLU A 113 -8.04 22.95 19.18
N GLY A 114 -8.29 22.06 18.22
CA GLY A 114 -7.80 22.16 16.84
C GLY A 114 -8.77 22.94 15.98
#